data_AF-A0A239E6L8-F1
#
_entry.id   AF-A0A239E6L8-F1
#
_cell.length_a   1.000
_cell.length_b   1.000
_cell.length_c   1.000
_cell.angle_alpha   90.00
_cell.angle_beta   90.00
_cell.angle_gamma   90.00
#
_symmetry.space_group_name_H-M   'P 1'
#
loop_
_entity.id
_entity.type
_entity.pdbx_description
1 polymer ?
#
loop_
_entity_poly.entity_id
_entity_poly.type
_entity_poly.pdbx_seq_one_letter_code
_entity_poly.pdbx_strand_id
1 'polypeptide(L)'
;MNTKSATCKTIQDAMPDLLLDPSAKANATLLAHIDTCSPCKVEYTELRNTFAMLDEWTAPEPSPYFDQRLAVLLREEQAAPKRNWFERLQDRILFNTGRQFRPAVAGVLALALAVSGGGLAGYRNYVGQIGNTQAEASDAVNELQILDRNDKAFQQMDLLLQDEDASGPDDTPTTAPPTS
;
A
#
# COMPACT_ATOMS: atom_id res chain seq x y z
N MET A 1 -41.15 -3.08 -18.26
CA MET A 1 -39.75 -2.63 -18.27
C MET A 1 -39.11 -3.08 -16.97
N ASN A 2 -38.30 -4.13 -16.97
CA ASN A 2 -37.69 -4.69 -15.76
C ASN A 2 -36.50 -3.83 -15.33
N THR A 3 -36.72 -2.90 -14.41
CA THR A 3 -35.64 -2.25 -13.67
C THR A 3 -35.04 -3.28 -12.72
N LYS A 4 -33.81 -3.75 -12.99
CA LYS A 4 -33.01 -4.42 -11.97
C LYS A 4 -32.88 -3.43 -10.81
N SER A 5 -33.54 -3.68 -9.68
CA SER A 5 -33.32 -2.90 -8.48
C SER A 5 -31.87 -3.08 -8.07
N ALA A 6 -31.17 -1.96 -7.88
CA ALA A 6 -29.83 -1.99 -7.31
C ALA A 6 -29.92 -2.65 -5.93
N THR A 7 -28.99 -3.57 -5.62
CA THR A 7 -28.93 -4.20 -4.31
C THR A 7 -28.19 -3.27 -3.35
N CYS A 8 -28.47 -3.36 -2.05
CA CYS A 8 -27.82 -2.50 -1.05
C CYS A 8 -26.29 -2.59 -1.13
N LYS A 9 -25.75 -3.78 -1.40
CA LYS A 9 -24.31 -3.99 -1.57
C LYS A 9 -23.74 -3.24 -2.76
N THR A 10 -24.40 -3.28 -3.92
CA THR A 10 -23.95 -2.52 -5.10
C THR A 10 -23.96 -1.00 -4.87
N ILE A 11 -24.82 -0.51 -3.99
CA ILE A 11 -24.87 0.91 -3.63
C ILE A 11 -23.77 1.27 -2.65
N GLN A 12 -23.50 0.41 -1.66
CA GLN A 12 -22.39 0.60 -0.73
C GLN A 12 -21.06 0.67 -1.47
N ASP A 13 -20.84 -0.22 -2.42
CA ASP A 13 -19.60 -0.25 -3.23
C ASP A 13 -19.45 0.99 -4.12
N ALA A 14 -20.57 1.54 -4.62
CA ALA A 14 -20.61 2.70 -5.52
C ALA A 14 -20.88 4.04 -4.79
N MET A 15 -20.96 4.03 -3.45
CA MET A 15 -21.33 5.20 -2.65
C MET A 15 -20.31 6.35 -2.74
N PRO A 16 -18.99 6.12 -2.77
CA PRO A 16 -18.02 7.19 -2.96
C PRO A 16 -18.14 7.88 -4.32
N ASP A 17 -18.31 7.10 -5.40
CA ASP A 17 -18.48 7.63 -6.75
C ASP A 17 -19.77 8.46 -6.87
N LEU A 18 -20.82 8.06 -6.13
CA LEU A 18 -22.06 8.79 -6.04
C LEU A 18 -21.91 10.16 -5.36
N LEU A 19 -21.05 10.28 -4.34
CA LEU A 19 -20.77 11.55 -3.68
C LEU A 19 -19.92 12.50 -4.53
N LEU A 20 -18.94 11.95 -5.26
CA LEU A 20 -18.03 12.76 -6.06
C LEU A 20 -18.67 13.27 -7.36
N ASP A 21 -19.56 12.48 -7.97
CA ASP A 21 -20.35 12.90 -9.13
C ASP A 21 -21.82 12.46 -9.01
N PRO A 22 -22.64 13.19 -8.24
CA PRO A 22 -24.06 12.88 -8.09
C PRO A 22 -24.86 13.09 -9.39
N SER A 23 -24.29 13.80 -10.37
CA SER A 23 -24.97 14.17 -11.62
C SER A 23 -24.84 13.13 -12.73
N ALA A 24 -23.94 12.15 -12.57
CA ALA A 24 -23.74 11.10 -13.55
C ALA A 24 -25.04 10.32 -13.81
N LYS A 25 -25.39 10.13 -15.08
CA LYS A 25 -26.60 9.36 -15.46
C LYS A 25 -26.60 7.92 -14.91
N ALA A 26 -25.43 7.34 -14.70
CA ALA A 26 -25.26 6.02 -14.11
C ALA A 26 -25.75 5.94 -12.65
N ASN A 27 -25.85 7.08 -11.97
CA ASN A 27 -26.15 7.19 -10.55
C ASN A 27 -27.65 7.37 -10.23
N ALA A 28 -28.49 7.65 -11.24
CA ALA A 28 -29.93 7.88 -11.05
C ALA A 28 -30.67 6.68 -10.44
N THR A 29 -30.27 5.46 -10.79
CA THR A 29 -30.86 4.23 -10.24
C THR A 29 -30.43 3.96 -8.81
N LEU A 30 -29.23 4.40 -8.41
CA LEU A 30 -28.70 4.27 -7.05
C LEU A 30 -29.38 5.27 -6.11
N LEU A 31 -29.57 6.52 -6.56
CA LEU A 31 -30.31 7.55 -5.81
C LEU A 31 -31.76 7.13 -5.55
N ALA A 32 -32.43 6.58 -6.56
CA ALA A 32 -33.79 6.07 -6.42
C ALA A 32 -33.89 4.96 -5.35
N HIS A 33 -32.86 4.13 -5.19
CA HIS A 33 -32.83 3.14 -4.11
C HIS A 33 -32.60 3.79 -2.75
N ILE A 34 -31.67 4.74 -2.65
CA ILE A 34 -31.38 5.47 -1.39
C ILE A 34 -32.64 6.13 -0.83
N ASP A 35 -33.51 6.67 -1.70
CA ASP A 35 -34.79 7.25 -1.27
C ASP A 35 -35.76 6.22 -0.68
N THR A 36 -35.68 4.97 -1.13
CA THR A 36 -36.56 3.87 -0.68
C THR A 36 -35.97 3.04 0.49
N CYS A 37 -34.66 3.09 0.70
CA CYS A 37 -33.94 2.22 1.62
C CYS A 37 -33.34 3.02 2.78
N SER A 38 -34.01 2.97 3.94
CA SER A 38 -33.58 3.67 5.16
C SER A 38 -32.11 3.43 5.57
N PRO A 39 -31.57 2.20 5.61
CA PRO A 39 -30.18 2.00 6.03
C PRO A 39 -29.18 2.64 5.04
N CYS A 40 -29.37 2.47 3.73
CA CYS A 40 -28.50 3.12 2.73
C CYS A 40 -28.56 4.65 2.80
N LYS A 41 -29.71 5.22 3.17
CA LYS A 41 -29.89 6.67 3.35
C LYS A 41 -29.11 7.21 4.55
N VAL A 42 -29.07 6.48 5.65
CA VAL A 42 -28.30 6.86 6.85
C VAL A 42 -26.81 6.88 6.51
N GLU A 43 -26.29 5.78 5.98
CA GLU A 43 -24.87 5.66 5.59
C GLU A 43 -24.45 6.76 4.60
N TYR A 44 -25.26 7.01 3.57
CA TYR A 44 -24.99 8.08 2.60
C TYR A 44 -25.02 9.47 3.25
N THR A 45 -25.90 9.67 4.22
CA THR A 45 -26.01 10.92 4.97
C THR A 45 -24.82 11.13 5.91
N GLU A 46 -24.28 10.07 6.50
CA GLU A 46 -23.07 10.16 7.31
C GLU A 46 -21.86 10.48 6.44
N LEU A 47 -21.70 9.79 5.31
CA LEU A 47 -20.59 10.02 4.39
C LEU A 47 -20.63 11.42 3.75
N ARG A 48 -21.81 11.96 3.39
CA ARG A 48 -21.88 13.36 2.93
C ARG A 48 -21.49 14.35 4.04
N ASN A 49 -21.81 14.04 5.30
CA ASN A 49 -21.50 14.92 6.42
C ASN A 49 -19.98 14.94 6.68
N THR A 50 -19.28 13.82 6.51
CA THR A 50 -17.82 13.79 6.62
C THR A 50 -17.16 14.56 5.49
N PHE A 51 -17.68 14.48 4.26
CA PHE A 51 -17.21 15.32 3.15
C PHE A 51 -17.49 16.81 3.38
N ALA A 52 -18.65 17.16 3.94
CA ALA A 52 -18.94 18.55 4.30
C ALA A 52 -17.98 19.11 5.36
N MET A 53 -17.48 18.27 6.28
CA MET A 53 -16.42 18.67 7.22
C MET A 53 -15.07 18.90 6.51
N LEU A 54 -14.78 18.17 5.43
CA LEU A 54 -13.59 18.42 4.62
C LEU A 54 -13.69 19.73 3.84
N ASP A 55 -14.90 20.11 3.41
CA ASP A 55 -15.14 21.41 2.75
C ASP A 55 -14.95 22.60 3.71
N GLU A 56 -15.16 22.41 5.01
CA GLU A 56 -14.89 23.42 6.04
C GLU A 56 -13.38 23.60 6.30
N TRP A 57 -12.55 22.66 5.86
CA TRP A 57 -11.11 22.76 6.04
C TRP A 57 -10.55 23.98 5.28
N THR A 58 -10.16 25.00 6.03
CA THR A 58 -9.47 26.17 5.48
C THR A 58 -8.03 25.81 5.13
N ALA A 59 -7.67 25.97 3.86
CA ALA A 59 -6.28 25.77 3.45
C ALA A 59 -5.40 26.79 4.18
N PRO A 60 -4.31 26.34 4.84
CA PRO A 60 -3.36 27.28 5.44
C PRO A 60 -2.77 28.17 4.34
N GLU A 61 -2.54 29.45 4.64
CA GLU A 61 -1.89 30.34 3.68
C GLU A 61 -0.55 29.73 3.27
N PRO A 62 -0.26 29.66 1.95
CA PRO A 62 1.02 29.14 1.49
C PRO A 62 2.14 29.97 2.11
N SER A 63 3.20 29.29 2.58
CA SER A 63 4.35 29.99 3.14
C SER A 63 4.85 31.05 2.13
N PRO A 64 5.34 32.23 2.57
CA PRO A 64 5.77 33.31 1.66
C PRO A 64 6.84 32.90 0.63
N TYR A 65 7.53 31.78 0.85
CA TYR A 65 8.58 31.24 -0.02
C TYR A 65 8.12 30.06 -0.87
N PHE A 66 6.86 29.62 -0.77
CA PHE A 66 6.36 28.45 -1.49
C PHE A 66 6.50 28.63 -3.00
N ASP A 67 6.04 29.75 -3.55
CA ASP A 67 6.11 30.02 -4.98
C ASP A 67 7.55 30.12 -5.50
N GLN A 68 8.44 30.72 -4.70
CA GLN A 68 9.85 30.83 -5.05
C GLN A 68 10.52 29.45 -5.06
N ARG A 69 10.27 28.64 -4.04
CA ARG A 69 10.80 27.27 -3.93
C ARG A 69 10.23 26.39 -5.04
N LEU A 70 8.94 26.50 -5.33
CA LEU A 70 8.28 25.79 -6.41
C LEU A 70 8.87 26.18 -7.78
N ALA A 71 9.09 27.48 -8.02
CA ALA A 71 9.69 27.96 -9.26
C ALA A 71 11.14 27.47 -9.44
N VAL A 72 11.91 27.40 -8.35
CA VAL A 72 13.27 26.83 -8.37
C VAL A 72 13.23 25.34 -8.68
N LEU A 73 12.43 24.56 -7.94
CA LEU A 73 12.28 23.12 -8.17
C LEU A 73 11.77 22.81 -9.58
N LEU A 74 10.81 23.60 -10.08
CA LEU A 74 10.28 23.43 -11.42
C LEU A 74 11.36 23.72 -12.49
N ARG A 75 12.20 24.73 -12.28
CA ARG A 75 13.32 25.03 -13.20
C ARG A 75 14.38 23.94 -13.13
N GLU A 76 14.68 23.42 -11.95
CA GLU A 76 15.62 22.29 -11.76
C GLU A 76 15.12 21.04 -12.48
N GLU A 77 13.83 20.70 -12.36
CA GLU A 77 13.22 19.58 -13.07
C GLU A 77 13.16 19.80 -14.59
N GLN A 78 12.89 21.03 -15.05
CA GLN A 78 12.91 21.37 -16.48
C GLN A 78 14.33 21.37 -17.06
N ALA A 79 15.33 21.72 -16.26
CA ALA A 79 16.74 21.68 -16.63
C ALA A 79 17.37 20.30 -16.44
N ALA A 80 16.68 19.39 -15.73
CA ALA A 80 17.08 18.00 -15.64
C ALA A 80 17.22 17.42 -17.06
N PRO A 81 18.24 16.60 -17.30
CA PRO A 81 18.52 16.05 -18.63
C PRO A 81 17.26 15.37 -19.15
N LYS A 82 16.95 15.62 -20.44
CA LYS A 82 15.76 15.07 -21.11
C LYS A 82 15.68 13.58 -20.81
N ARG A 83 14.69 13.19 -19.99
CA ARG A 83 14.45 11.81 -19.57
C ARG A 83 14.66 10.85 -20.73
N ASN A 84 15.51 9.85 -20.47
CA ASN A 84 15.85 8.84 -21.47
C ASN A 84 14.56 8.18 -21.96
N TRP A 85 14.53 7.72 -23.20
CA TRP A 85 13.34 7.08 -23.76
C TRP A 85 12.91 5.85 -22.92
N PHE A 86 13.86 5.17 -22.27
CA PHE A 86 13.62 4.12 -21.29
C PHE A 86 12.87 4.59 -20.04
N GLU A 87 13.26 5.72 -19.44
CA GLU A 87 12.57 6.31 -18.29
C GLU A 87 11.15 6.77 -18.65
N ARG A 88 10.92 7.19 -19.91
CA ARG A 88 9.57 7.48 -20.40
C ARG A 88 8.73 6.23 -20.59
N LEU A 89 9.34 5.13 -21.06
CA LEU A 89 8.65 3.85 -21.21
C LEU A 89 8.33 3.25 -19.84
N GLN A 90 9.27 3.30 -18.89
CA GLN A 90 9.07 2.83 -17.53
C GLN A 90 7.95 3.60 -16.83
N ASP A 91 7.93 4.93 -16.92
CA ASP A 91 6.84 5.72 -16.34
C ASP A 91 5.49 5.45 -17.03
N ARG A 92 5.49 5.23 -18.34
CA ARG A 92 4.28 4.80 -19.05
C ARG A 92 3.81 3.44 -18.52
N ILE A 93 4.72 2.53 -18.22
CA ILE A 93 4.41 1.21 -17.68
C ILE A 93 4.06 1.27 -16.19
N LEU A 94 4.56 2.22 -15.40
CA LEU A 94 4.22 2.32 -13.97
C LEU A 94 2.92 3.10 -13.76
N PHE A 95 2.78 4.27 -14.37
CA PHE A 95 1.67 5.18 -14.11
C PHE A 95 0.43 4.94 -14.98
N ASN A 96 0.55 4.35 -16.18
CA ASN A 96 -0.61 4.01 -17.02
C ASN A 96 -1.17 2.60 -16.74
N THR A 97 -0.46 1.80 -15.93
CA THR A 97 -0.75 0.37 -15.70
C THR A 97 -1.50 0.12 -14.41
N GLY A 98 -2.22 1.12 -13.89
CA GLY A 98 -2.97 0.99 -12.63
C GLY A 98 -4.07 -0.10 -12.63
N ARG A 99 -4.63 -0.50 -13.78
CA ARG A 99 -5.73 -1.50 -13.81
C ARG A 99 -5.77 -2.47 -15.00
N GLN A 100 -5.17 -2.13 -16.14
CA GLN A 100 -5.47 -2.81 -17.41
C GLN A 100 -4.48 -3.92 -17.84
N PHE A 101 -3.25 -3.96 -17.31
CA PHE A 101 -2.28 -5.00 -17.69
C PHE A 101 -2.13 -6.15 -16.68
N ARG A 102 -2.88 -6.18 -15.57
CA ARG A 102 -2.90 -7.35 -14.66
C ARG A 102 -3.16 -8.68 -15.41
N PRO A 103 -4.11 -8.78 -16.36
CA PRO A 103 -4.31 -10.03 -17.10
C PRO A 103 -3.20 -10.29 -18.13
N ALA A 104 -2.61 -9.25 -18.72
CA ALA A 104 -1.54 -9.41 -19.72
C ALA A 104 -0.22 -9.85 -19.07
N VAL A 105 0.13 -9.28 -17.91
CA VAL A 105 1.31 -9.69 -17.12
C VAL A 105 1.12 -11.11 -16.60
N ALA A 106 -0.07 -11.46 -16.10
CA ALA A 106 -0.37 -12.85 -15.72
C ALA A 106 -0.31 -13.80 -16.92
N GLY A 107 -0.76 -13.38 -18.10
CA GLY A 107 -0.69 -14.16 -19.33
C GLY A 107 0.74 -14.37 -19.84
N VAL A 108 1.59 -13.34 -19.80
CA VAL A 108 3.01 -13.44 -20.14
C VAL A 108 3.76 -14.28 -19.10
N LEU A 109 3.46 -14.14 -17.82
CA LEU A 109 4.03 -14.97 -16.76
C LEU A 109 3.58 -16.43 -16.90
N ALA A 110 2.32 -16.68 -17.25
CA ALA A 110 1.81 -18.01 -17.53
C ALA A 110 2.40 -18.62 -18.81
N LEU A 111 2.61 -17.84 -19.86
CA LEU A 111 3.32 -18.28 -21.06
C LEU A 111 4.80 -18.50 -20.80
N ALA A 112 5.45 -17.66 -19.99
CA ALA A 112 6.83 -17.86 -19.56
C ALA A 112 6.94 -19.15 -18.74
N LEU A 113 6.02 -19.39 -17.80
CA LEU A 113 5.88 -20.64 -17.04
C LEU A 113 5.46 -21.83 -17.90
N ALA A 114 4.75 -21.63 -19.00
CA ALA A 114 4.33 -22.69 -19.93
C ALA A 114 5.39 -23.00 -21.00
N VAL A 115 6.28 -22.06 -21.32
CA VAL A 115 7.44 -22.29 -22.18
C VAL A 115 8.58 -22.87 -21.35
N SER A 116 8.83 -22.32 -20.15
CA SER A 116 9.78 -22.90 -19.20
C SER A 116 9.27 -24.23 -18.62
N GLY A 117 7.95 -24.37 -18.40
CA GLY A 117 7.31 -25.58 -17.91
C GLY A 117 6.86 -26.58 -19.00
N GLY A 118 6.67 -26.14 -20.24
CA GLY A 118 6.36 -26.99 -21.39
C GLY A 118 7.60 -27.67 -21.97
N GLY A 119 8.78 -27.05 -21.82
CA GLY A 119 10.06 -27.74 -21.96
C GLY A 119 10.13 -28.99 -21.07
N LEU A 120 9.48 -28.97 -19.90
CA LEU A 120 9.51 -30.09 -18.95
C LEU A 120 8.66 -31.29 -19.37
N ALA A 121 7.65 -31.16 -20.24
CA ALA A 121 6.90 -32.33 -20.72
C ALA A 121 7.71 -33.15 -21.73
N GLY A 122 8.47 -32.49 -22.62
CA GLY A 122 9.43 -33.16 -23.52
C GLY A 122 10.68 -33.64 -22.78
N TYR A 123 11.12 -32.89 -21.76
CA TYR A 123 12.29 -33.22 -20.96
C TYR A 123 12.05 -34.39 -19.98
N ARG A 124 10.82 -34.60 -19.50
CA ARG A 124 10.48 -35.71 -18.57
C ARG A 124 10.62 -37.11 -19.16
N ASN A 125 10.53 -37.28 -20.48
CA ASN A 125 10.86 -38.57 -21.12
C ASN A 125 12.37 -38.76 -21.32
N TYR A 126 13.15 -37.67 -21.38
CA TYR A 126 14.62 -37.72 -21.40
C TYR A 126 15.22 -37.79 -19.97
N VAL A 127 14.45 -37.31 -18.99
CA VAL A 127 14.77 -37.17 -17.57
C VAL A 127 13.69 -37.84 -16.73
N GLY A 128 13.50 -39.14 -16.90
CA GLY A 128 13.14 -39.97 -15.74
C GLY A 128 14.31 -40.11 -14.76
N GLN A 129 15.51 -39.72 -15.20
CA GLN A 129 16.77 -40.30 -14.75
C GLN A 129 17.83 -39.28 -14.32
N ILE A 130 17.44 -38.03 -14.05
CA ILE A 130 18.24 -37.17 -13.17
C ILE A 130 17.58 -37.26 -11.80
N GLY A 131 17.77 -38.40 -11.14
CA GLY A 131 17.69 -38.43 -9.69
C GLY A 131 18.66 -37.40 -9.11
N ASN A 132 18.30 -36.80 -7.98
CA ASN A 132 19.05 -35.77 -7.24
C ASN A 132 19.14 -34.38 -7.89
N THR A 133 18.17 -33.51 -7.60
CA THR A 133 18.50 -32.12 -7.25
C THR A 133 17.69 -31.68 -6.04
N GLN A 134 18.13 -32.18 -4.89
CA GLN A 134 18.07 -31.49 -3.62
C GLN A 134 18.80 -30.13 -3.77
N ALA A 135 18.07 -29.05 -4.09
CA ALA A 135 18.70 -27.73 -4.26
C ALA A 135 17.79 -26.50 -3.97
N GLU A 136 16.69 -26.64 -3.23
CA GLU A 136 15.90 -25.48 -2.74
C GLU A 136 15.62 -25.51 -1.24
N ALA A 137 16.00 -26.58 -0.53
CA ALA A 137 15.84 -26.64 0.92
C ALA A 137 16.86 -25.75 1.65
N SER A 138 18.07 -25.53 1.12
CA SER A 138 19.10 -24.79 1.88
C SER A 138 18.91 -23.29 1.86
N ASP A 139 18.35 -22.71 0.79
CA ASP A 139 18.21 -21.25 0.66
C ASP A 139 17.02 -20.75 1.47
N ALA A 140 15.88 -21.46 1.39
CA ALA A 140 14.73 -21.20 2.24
C ALA A 140 15.04 -21.47 3.73
N VAL A 141 15.83 -22.51 4.07
CA VAL A 141 16.23 -22.76 5.46
C VAL A 141 17.23 -21.71 5.95
N ASN A 142 18.16 -21.25 5.11
CA ASN A 142 19.08 -20.17 5.45
C ASN A 142 18.32 -18.86 5.68
N GLU A 143 17.33 -18.54 4.85
CA GLU A 143 16.48 -17.36 5.02
C GLU A 143 15.65 -17.40 6.30
N LEU A 144 15.08 -18.55 6.64
CA LEU A 144 14.40 -18.76 7.92
C LEU A 144 15.36 -18.66 9.11
N GLN A 145 16.61 -19.12 8.94
CA GLN A 145 17.64 -19.04 9.98
C GLN A 145 18.16 -17.60 10.18
N ILE A 146 18.14 -16.76 9.14
CA ILE A 146 18.46 -15.33 9.24
C ILE A 146 17.34 -14.58 9.98
N LEU A 147 16.08 -14.90 9.70
CA LEU A 147 14.93 -14.36 10.44
C LEU A 147 14.97 -14.72 11.93
N ASP A 148 15.22 -15.98 12.27
CA ASP A 148 15.34 -16.45 13.67
C ASP A 148 16.47 -15.75 14.45
N ARG A 149 17.58 -15.41 13.78
CA ARG A 149 18.68 -14.66 14.41
C ARG A 149 18.33 -13.20 14.69
N ASN A 150 17.55 -12.56 13.83
CA ASN A 150 17.10 -11.18 14.05
C ASN A 150 16.14 -11.08 15.24
N ASP A 151 15.19 -12.02 15.36
CA ASP A 151 14.26 -12.06 16.49
C ASP A 151 14.99 -12.23 17.83
N LYS A 152 16.05 -13.04 17.86
CA LYS A 152 16.92 -13.20 19.04
C LYS A 152 17.70 -11.93 19.38
N ALA A 153 18.15 -11.17 18.38
CA ALA A 153 18.85 -9.90 18.61
C ALA A 153 17.93 -8.86 19.25
N PHE A 154 16.65 -8.81 18.86
CA PHE A 154 15.66 -7.94 19.50
C PHE A 154 15.38 -8.34 20.96
N GLN A 155 15.28 -9.63 21.25
CA GLN A 155 15.11 -10.12 22.63
C GLN A 155 16.34 -9.80 23.50
N GLN A 156 17.54 -9.91 22.96
CA GLN A 156 18.76 -9.56 23.70
C GLN A 156 18.83 -8.06 24.01
N MET A 157 18.40 -7.20 23.07
CA MET A 157 18.32 -5.75 23.30
C MET A 157 17.29 -5.42 24.37
N ASP A 158 16.13 -6.08 24.38
CA ASP A 158 15.09 -5.91 25.40
C ASP A 158 15.61 -6.30 26.80
N LEU A 159 16.35 -7.40 26.90
CA LEU A 159 16.98 -7.82 28.16
C LEU A 159 18.07 -6.84 28.63
N LEU A 160 18.91 -6.32 27.74
CA LEU A 160 19.94 -5.34 28.10
C LEU A 160 19.34 -3.99 28.54
N LEU A 161 18.26 -3.54 27.89
CA LEU A 161 17.53 -2.33 28.29
C LEU A 161 16.88 -2.54 29.67
N GLN A 162 16.33 -3.73 29.92
CA GLN A 162 15.73 -4.08 31.20
C GLN A 162 16.77 -4.20 32.33
N ASP A 163 17.99 -4.64 32.01
CA ASP A 163 19.14 -4.68 32.93
C ASP A 163 19.77 -3.27 33.16
N GLU A 164 19.72 -2.38 32.17
CA GLU A 164 20.09 -0.95 32.29
C GLU A 164 19.11 -0.18 33.19
N ASP A 165 17.81 -0.47 33.11
CA ASP A 165 16.80 0.10 34.01
C ASP A 165 16.89 -0.45 35.46
N ALA A 166 17.52 -1.62 35.65
CA ALA A 166 17.72 -2.24 36.96
C ALA A 166 19.05 -1.87 37.65
N SER A 167 19.97 -1.21 36.94
CA SER A 167 21.29 -0.82 37.45
C SER A 167 21.42 0.71 37.55
N GLY A 168 20.57 1.32 38.37
CA GLY A 168 20.70 2.73 38.73
C GLY A 168 21.99 3.01 39.52
N PRO A 169 22.84 3.96 39.12
CA PRO A 169 23.95 4.41 39.94
C PRO A 169 23.44 5.16 41.17
N ASP A 170 23.80 4.61 42.32
CA ASP A 170 23.66 5.15 43.65
C ASP A 170 24.56 6.40 43.79
N ASP A 171 24.03 7.59 43.51
CA ASP A 171 24.70 8.86 43.82
C ASP A 171 23.76 9.76 44.62
N THR A 172 23.83 9.60 45.94
CA THR A 172 23.26 10.56 46.89
C THR A 172 24.20 11.77 47.03
N PRO A 173 23.64 12.99 46.95
CA PRO A 173 24.04 13.99 47.91
C PRO A 173 22.81 14.74 48.42
N THR A 174 22.42 14.49 49.66
CA THR A 174 21.58 15.44 50.40
C THR A 174 22.24 15.71 51.74
N THR A 175 22.86 16.88 51.77
CA THR A 175 23.49 17.52 52.92
C THR A 175 22.39 18.02 53.86
N ALA A 176 22.41 17.61 55.13
CA ALA A 176 21.87 18.39 56.26
C ALA A 176 22.60 18.01 57.57
N PRO A 177 22.93 18.96 58.46
CA PRO A 177 23.95 18.78 59.49
C PRO A 177 23.33 18.64 60.91
N PRO A 178 24.08 18.75 62.02
CA PRO A 178 24.23 17.70 63.02
C PRO A 178 23.37 17.91 64.29
N THR A 179 23.08 16.83 65.02
CA THR A 179 22.73 16.93 66.45
C THR A 179 23.23 15.73 67.24
N SER A 180 24.14 16.05 68.18
CA SER A 180 24.38 15.43 69.49
C SER A 180 25.07 14.07 69.56
#